data_AF-A0A920MHA8-F1
#
_entry.id   AF-A0A920MHA8-F1
#
_cell.length_a   1.000
_cell.length_b   1.000
_cell.length_c   1.000
_cell.angle_alpha   90.00
_cell.angle_beta   90.00
_cell.angle_gamma   90.00
#
_symmetry.space_group_name_H-M   'P 1'
#
loop_
_entity.id
_entity.type
_entity.pdbx_description
1 polymer ?
#
loop_
_entity_poly.entity_id
_entity_poly.type
_entity_poly.pdbx_seq_one_letter_code
_entity_poly.pdbx_strand_id
1 'polypeptide(L)'
;MTINKKTDDLKISSTRELITPLSLITEIPMSDRAIQTVVDSRHQIANIIHKKDKRLLIIVGPCSIHNEEAALDYAEKLMKLKKDVESNIFIVMRVYFEKPRTVLGWKGLINDPDLDNSFNINKGIKKARKLLLDLAEMGMPAGHEYLDLISPQYIADLISWGAIGARTTESQSHRELASGLSCPVGFKNGTDGGIQIAIDAIKSASNPHNFLSVKKGG
;
A
#
# COMPACT_ATOMS: atom_id res chain seq x y z
N MET A 1 6.71 22.88 27.44
CA MET A 1 6.91 21.67 28.29
C MET A 1 8.38 21.29 28.20
N THR A 2 9.06 21.12 29.32
CA THR A 2 10.47 20.67 29.32
C THR A 2 10.48 19.16 29.28
N ILE A 3 10.93 18.59 28.16
CA ILE A 3 11.08 17.15 27.98
C ILE A 3 12.19 16.65 28.91
N ASN A 4 11.90 15.63 29.73
CA ASN A 4 12.87 15.10 30.69
C ASN A 4 13.78 14.05 30.03
N LYS A 5 15.00 14.46 29.71
CA LYS A 5 16.02 13.60 29.09
C LYS A 5 16.46 12.39 29.92
N LYS A 6 16.05 12.28 31.20
CA LYS A 6 16.27 11.08 32.01
C LYS A 6 15.30 9.94 31.68
N THR A 7 14.19 10.25 31.03
CA THR A 7 13.11 9.29 30.73
C THR A 7 12.75 9.28 29.24
N ASP A 8 13.11 10.32 28.50
CA ASP A 8 12.75 10.51 27.09
C ASP A 8 13.90 10.16 26.14
N ASP A 9 13.57 9.55 25.00
CA ASP A 9 14.47 9.26 23.87
C ASP A 9 15.78 8.51 24.18
N LEU A 10 15.86 7.80 25.31
CA LEU A 10 17.07 7.11 25.77
C LEU A 10 17.65 6.07 24.79
N LYS A 11 16.85 5.57 23.85
CA LYS A 11 17.23 4.58 22.83
C LYS A 11 16.99 5.07 21.40
N ILE A 12 16.79 6.37 21.21
CA ILE A 12 16.58 6.99 19.91
C ILE A 12 17.91 7.54 19.40
N SER A 13 18.36 7.08 18.23
CA SER A 13 19.61 7.54 17.62
C SER A 13 19.47 8.90 16.97
N SER A 14 18.32 9.16 16.32
CA SER A 14 17.97 10.44 15.71
C SER A 14 16.49 10.47 15.35
N THR A 15 15.93 11.68 15.24
CA THR A 15 14.60 11.93 14.67
C THR A 15 14.75 12.91 13.51
N ARG A 16 13.92 12.73 12.48
CA ARG A 16 13.90 13.58 11.29
C ARG A 16 12.45 13.80 10.89
N GLU A 17 12.11 15.02 10.51
CA GLU A 17 10.78 15.33 9.99
C GLU A 17 10.58 14.73 8.59
N LEU A 18 9.37 14.25 8.35
CA LEU A 18 8.92 13.82 7.03
C LEU A 18 8.17 14.96 6.35
N ILE A 19 8.24 15.02 5.02
CA ILE A 19 7.31 15.84 4.22
C ILE A 19 5.88 15.52 4.64
N THR A 20 5.00 16.52 4.72
CA THR A 20 3.60 16.26 5.07
C THR A 20 2.88 15.57 3.92
N PRO A 21 1.88 14.71 4.19
CA PRO A 21 1.10 14.10 3.12
C PRO A 21 0.46 15.12 2.17
N LEU A 22 -0.03 16.24 2.69
CA LEU A 22 -0.62 17.33 1.91
C LEU A 22 0.41 17.93 0.95
N SER A 23 1.61 18.27 1.43
CA SER A 23 2.66 18.84 0.58
C SER A 23 3.02 17.87 -0.55
N LEU A 24 3.11 16.57 -0.26
CA LEU A 24 3.40 15.57 -1.27
C LEU A 24 2.26 15.43 -2.30
N ILE A 25 1.01 15.38 -1.85
CA ILE A 25 -0.17 15.28 -2.72
C ILE A 25 -0.31 16.52 -3.60
N THR A 26 0.00 17.71 -3.08
CA THR A 26 0.03 18.96 -3.86
C THR A 26 1.16 18.96 -4.89
N GLU A 27 2.34 18.43 -4.56
CA GLU A 27 3.46 18.33 -5.49
C GLU A 27 3.22 17.29 -6.59
N ILE A 28 2.59 16.17 -6.25
CA ILE A 28 2.30 15.04 -7.15
C ILE A 28 0.78 14.77 -7.13
N PRO A 29 -0.03 15.65 -7.74
CA PRO A 29 -1.48 15.49 -7.77
C PRO A 29 -1.88 14.35 -8.70
N MET A 30 -3.02 13.73 -8.42
CA MET A 30 -3.61 12.77 -9.35
C MET A 30 -4.18 13.50 -10.56
N SER A 31 -3.97 12.96 -11.76
CA SER A 31 -4.70 13.38 -12.95
C SER A 31 -6.07 12.71 -13.02
N ASP A 32 -6.99 13.27 -13.83
CA ASP A 32 -8.33 12.70 -14.03
C ASP A 32 -8.29 11.24 -14.48
N ARG A 33 -7.32 10.88 -15.32
CA ARG A 33 -7.13 9.50 -15.79
C ARG A 33 -6.70 8.56 -14.66
N ALA A 34 -5.80 9.01 -13.78
CA ALA A 34 -5.40 8.24 -12.61
C ALA A 34 -6.58 8.05 -11.65
N ILE A 35 -7.36 9.11 -11.40
CA ILE A 35 -8.58 9.06 -10.58
C ILE A 35 -9.55 8.02 -11.15
N GLN A 36 -9.87 8.10 -12.44
CA GLN A 36 -10.78 7.19 -13.11
C GLN A 36 -10.31 5.74 -12.99
N THR A 37 -9.02 5.48 -13.25
CA THR A 37 -8.42 4.14 -13.13
C THR A 37 -8.60 3.57 -11.73
N VAL A 38 -8.34 4.36 -10.69
CA VAL A 38 -8.46 3.89 -9.30
C VAL A 38 -9.92 3.65 -8.92
N VAL A 39 -10.81 4.60 -9.24
CA VAL A 39 -12.25 4.52 -8.90
C VAL A 39 -12.89 3.30 -9.58
N ASP A 40 -12.71 3.16 -10.90
CA ASP A 40 -13.28 2.04 -11.65
C ASP A 40 -12.74 0.71 -11.16
N SER A 41 -11.44 0.64 -10.88
CA SER A 41 -10.81 -0.59 -10.41
C SER A 41 -11.34 -0.99 -9.04
N ARG A 42 -11.53 -0.05 -8.11
CA ARG A 42 -12.13 -0.34 -6.80
C ARG A 42 -13.55 -0.88 -6.94
N HIS A 43 -14.36 -0.28 -7.82
CA HIS A 43 -15.71 -0.78 -8.11
C HIS A 43 -15.70 -2.17 -8.74
N GLN A 44 -14.82 -2.43 -9.71
CA GLN A 44 -14.71 -3.75 -10.36
C GLN A 44 -14.25 -4.82 -9.38
N ILE A 45 -13.24 -4.53 -8.55
CA ILE A 45 -12.77 -5.43 -7.49
C ILE A 45 -13.90 -5.75 -6.51
N ALA A 46 -14.65 -4.74 -6.06
CA ALA A 46 -15.79 -4.95 -5.17
C ALA A 46 -16.87 -5.83 -5.83
N ASN A 47 -17.18 -5.60 -7.11
CA ASN A 47 -18.13 -6.43 -7.86
C ASN A 47 -17.67 -7.89 -7.97
N ILE A 48 -16.38 -8.14 -8.19
CA ILE A 48 -15.80 -9.50 -8.22
C ILE A 48 -15.92 -10.15 -6.84
N ILE A 49 -15.54 -9.46 -5.76
CA ILE A 49 -15.63 -9.99 -4.38
C ILE A 49 -17.08 -10.34 -4.02
N HIS A 50 -18.04 -9.50 -4.43
CA HIS A 50 -19.46 -9.73 -4.23
C HIS A 50 -20.11 -10.64 -5.28
N LYS A 51 -19.31 -11.27 -6.16
CA LYS A 51 -19.76 -12.21 -7.21
C LYS A 51 -20.77 -11.61 -8.21
N LYS A 52 -20.81 -10.28 -8.35
CA LYS A 52 -21.59 -9.55 -9.37
C LYS A 52 -20.87 -9.54 -10.72
N ASP A 53 -19.54 -9.63 -10.69
CA ASP A 53 -18.67 -9.89 -11.83
C ASP A 53 -18.03 -11.27 -11.64
N LYS A 54 -18.02 -12.10 -12.68
CA LYS A 54 -17.53 -13.49 -12.63
C LYS A 54 -16.04 -13.61 -12.97
N ARG A 55 -15.38 -12.52 -13.35
CA ARG A 55 -13.95 -12.52 -13.67
C ARG A 55 -13.11 -12.88 -12.45
N LEU A 56 -11.96 -13.48 -12.69
CA LEU A 56 -10.97 -13.77 -11.66
C LEU A 56 -10.11 -12.53 -11.39
N LEU A 57 -10.08 -12.06 -10.14
CA LEU A 57 -9.14 -11.04 -9.70
C LEU A 57 -7.74 -11.65 -9.55
N ILE A 58 -6.75 -11.09 -10.25
CA ILE A 58 -5.35 -11.49 -10.15
C ILE A 58 -4.51 -10.30 -9.69
N ILE A 59 -3.86 -10.46 -8.53
CA ILE A 59 -2.84 -9.53 -8.03
C ILE A 59 -1.47 -10.10 -8.39
N VAL A 60 -0.76 -9.52 -9.36
CA VAL A 60 0.49 -10.09 -9.91
C VAL A 60 1.54 -9.03 -10.17
N GLY A 61 2.80 -9.35 -9.88
CA GLY A 61 3.93 -8.44 -10.04
C GLY A 61 5.12 -8.81 -9.18
N PRO A 62 6.16 -7.97 -9.16
CA PRO A 62 7.37 -8.21 -8.38
C PRO A 62 7.09 -8.40 -6.88
N CYS A 63 7.97 -9.15 -6.20
CA CYS A 63 7.83 -9.36 -4.76
C CYS A 63 7.91 -8.03 -3.98
N SER A 64 8.82 -7.14 -4.39
CA SER A 64 9.00 -5.77 -3.92
C SER A 64 9.64 -4.93 -5.03
N ILE A 65 9.22 -3.67 -5.16
CA ILE A 65 9.77 -2.71 -6.12
C ILE A 65 11.03 -2.08 -5.53
N HIS A 66 12.14 -2.13 -6.27
CA HIS A 66 13.41 -1.48 -5.92
C HIS A 66 13.94 -0.55 -7.03
N ASN A 67 13.33 -0.60 -8.21
CA ASN A 67 13.70 0.19 -9.38
C ASN A 67 12.41 0.57 -10.12
N GLU A 68 12.15 1.86 -10.29
CA GLU A 68 10.93 2.40 -10.88
C GLU A 68 10.84 2.16 -12.39
N GLU A 69 11.95 2.28 -13.11
CA GLU A 69 12.01 2.07 -14.56
C GLU A 69 11.66 0.62 -14.92
N ALA A 70 12.24 -0.34 -14.20
CA ALA A 70 11.93 -1.75 -14.38
C ALA A 70 10.47 -2.08 -14.00
N ALA A 71 9.90 -1.36 -13.04
CA ALA A 71 8.48 -1.50 -12.68
C ALA A 71 7.57 -0.99 -13.80
N LEU A 72 7.91 0.13 -14.45
CA LEU A 72 7.16 0.67 -15.58
C LEU A 72 7.27 -0.22 -16.82
N ASP A 73 8.46 -0.73 -17.16
CA ASP A 73 8.62 -1.71 -18.25
C ASP A 73 7.80 -2.99 -18.00
N TYR A 74 7.77 -3.47 -16.75
CA TYR A 74 6.90 -4.58 -16.37
C TYR A 74 5.41 -4.24 -16.58
N ALA A 75 5.00 -3.03 -16.18
CA ALA A 75 3.62 -2.58 -16.33
C ALA A 75 3.20 -2.47 -17.80
N GLU A 76 4.05 -1.98 -18.69
CA GLU A 76 3.79 -1.92 -20.13
C GLU A 76 3.52 -3.31 -20.73
N LYS A 77 4.33 -4.30 -20.34
CA LYS A 77 4.12 -5.71 -20.74
C LYS A 77 2.83 -6.27 -20.16
N LEU A 78 2.56 -5.99 -18.88
CA LEU A 78 1.34 -6.45 -18.21
C LEU A 78 0.08 -5.79 -18.78
N MET A 79 0.15 -4.55 -19.26
CA MET A 79 -0.97 -3.86 -19.92
C MET A 79 -1.43 -4.57 -21.19
N LYS A 80 -0.48 -5.10 -21.99
CA LYS A 80 -0.81 -5.91 -23.18
C LYS A 80 -1.59 -7.17 -22.77
N LEU A 81 -1.05 -7.92 -21.82
CA LEU A 81 -1.71 -9.12 -21.31
C LEU A 81 -3.07 -8.81 -20.68
N LYS A 82 -3.18 -7.73 -19.90
CA LYS A 82 -4.42 -7.28 -19.28
C LYS A 82 -5.53 -7.13 -20.32
N LYS A 83 -5.23 -6.57 -21.49
CA LYS A 83 -6.20 -6.43 -22.59
C LYS A 83 -6.60 -7.80 -23.15
N ASP A 84 -5.64 -8.69 -23.37
CA ASP A 84 -5.89 -10.00 -23.98
C ASP A 84 -6.78 -10.91 -23.11
N VAL A 85 -6.76 -10.73 -21.77
CA VAL A 85 -7.51 -11.58 -20.83
C VAL A 85 -8.72 -10.90 -20.18
N GLU A 86 -9.05 -9.66 -20.54
CA GLU A 86 -9.98 -8.81 -19.78
C GLU A 86 -11.42 -9.34 -19.67
N SER A 87 -11.81 -10.24 -20.57
CA SER A 87 -13.11 -10.91 -20.57
C SER A 87 -13.29 -11.88 -19.40
N ASN A 88 -12.20 -12.47 -18.89
CA ASN A 88 -12.22 -13.50 -17.85
C ASN A 88 -11.42 -13.12 -16.60
N ILE A 89 -10.47 -12.19 -16.71
CA ILE A 89 -9.52 -11.86 -15.66
C ILE A 89 -9.47 -10.34 -15.48
N PHE A 90 -9.50 -9.90 -14.22
CA PHE A 90 -9.20 -8.52 -13.85
C PHE A 90 -7.82 -8.47 -13.19
N ILE A 91 -6.84 -7.90 -13.88
CA ILE A 91 -5.45 -7.79 -13.44
C ILE A 91 -5.25 -6.51 -12.62
N VAL A 92 -4.61 -6.65 -11.47
CA VAL A 92 -4.04 -5.57 -10.66
C VAL A 92 -2.55 -5.83 -10.49
N MET A 93 -1.72 -4.84 -10.79
CA MET A 93 -0.28 -4.95 -10.60
C MET A 93 0.06 -4.96 -9.10
N ARG A 94 0.86 -5.93 -8.67
CA ARG A 94 1.43 -5.95 -7.31
C ARG A 94 2.56 -4.90 -7.22
N VAL A 95 2.37 -3.88 -6.39
CA VAL A 95 3.32 -2.78 -6.18
C VAL A 95 3.62 -2.67 -4.68
N TYR A 96 4.52 -3.53 -4.18
CA TYR A 96 4.90 -3.56 -2.76
C TYR A 96 6.25 -2.87 -2.61
N PHE A 97 6.38 -1.92 -1.69
CA PHE A 97 7.63 -1.18 -1.51
C PHE A 97 8.57 -1.82 -0.49
N GLU A 98 8.04 -2.64 0.42
CA GLU A 98 8.80 -3.31 1.46
C GLU A 98 8.37 -4.78 1.57
N LYS A 99 9.27 -5.61 2.10
CA LYS A 99 8.97 -6.96 2.57
C LYS A 99 9.31 -7.02 4.07
N PRO A 100 8.37 -7.34 4.96
CA PRO A 100 8.68 -7.47 6.39
C PRO A 100 9.69 -8.61 6.63
N ARG A 101 10.77 -8.31 7.36
CA ARG A 101 11.87 -9.24 7.68
C ARG A 101 12.10 -9.33 9.18
N THR A 102 12.47 -10.51 9.66
CA THR A 102 12.93 -10.77 11.04
C THR A 102 14.43 -10.61 11.22
N VAL A 103 15.19 -10.60 10.12
CA VAL A 103 16.65 -10.43 10.08
C VAL A 103 17.04 -9.12 9.39
N LEU A 104 18.29 -8.68 9.59
CA LEU A 104 18.86 -7.52 8.90
C LEU A 104 18.80 -7.71 7.36
N GLY A 105 18.54 -6.62 6.66
CA GLY A 105 18.40 -6.58 5.21
C GLY A 105 17.74 -5.29 4.75
N TRP A 106 17.71 -5.08 3.43
CA TRP A 106 17.10 -3.89 2.81
C TRP A 106 15.65 -3.70 3.26
N LYS A 107 15.31 -2.45 3.59
CA LYS A 107 14.03 -2.06 4.23
C LYS A 107 12.97 -1.58 3.24
N GLY A 108 13.23 -1.70 1.94
CA GLY A 108 12.27 -1.33 0.91
C GLY A 108 12.47 0.07 0.34
N LEU A 109 11.82 0.36 -0.79
CA LEU A 109 12.02 1.57 -1.59
C LEU A 109 11.63 2.84 -0.82
N ILE A 110 10.56 2.77 -0.02
CA ILE A 110 10.15 3.90 0.81
C ILE A 110 11.20 4.21 1.86
N ASN A 111 11.72 3.20 2.54
CA ASN A 111 12.65 3.40 3.65
C ASN A 111 14.06 3.73 3.19
N ASP A 112 14.56 3.02 2.17
CA ASP A 112 15.94 3.12 1.70
C ASP A 112 15.99 3.09 0.16
N PRO A 113 15.61 4.19 -0.51
CA PRO A 113 15.44 4.24 -1.97
C PRO A 113 16.74 4.12 -2.76
N ASP A 114 17.89 4.32 -2.11
CA ASP A 114 19.22 4.34 -2.72
C ASP A 114 19.99 3.03 -2.51
N LEU A 115 19.39 2.05 -1.82
CA LEU A 115 19.97 0.73 -1.53
C LEU A 115 21.31 0.79 -0.79
N ASP A 116 21.57 1.87 -0.06
CA ASP A 116 22.86 2.19 0.58
C ASP A 116 22.76 2.36 2.11
N ASN A 117 21.57 2.13 2.69
CA ASN A 117 21.24 2.38 4.09
C ASN A 117 21.28 3.85 4.51
N SER A 118 21.13 4.81 3.59
CA SER A 118 21.02 6.24 3.90
C SER A 118 19.67 6.61 4.55
N PHE A 119 18.66 5.77 4.37
CA PHE A 119 17.29 5.96 4.88
C PHE A 119 16.66 7.30 4.47
N ASN A 120 16.77 7.66 3.18
CA ASN A 120 16.15 8.87 2.65
C ASN A 120 14.63 8.68 2.40
N ILE A 121 13.86 8.64 3.48
CA ILE A 121 12.42 8.34 3.44
C ILE A 121 11.63 9.36 2.59
N ASN A 122 11.96 10.65 2.68
CA ASN A 122 11.28 11.69 1.87
C ASN A 122 11.44 11.46 0.37
N LYS A 123 12.64 11.04 -0.07
CA LYS A 123 12.88 10.62 -1.45
C LYS A 123 12.10 9.34 -1.78
N GLY A 124 12.09 8.36 -0.89
CA GLY A 124 11.39 7.08 -1.09
C GLY A 124 9.87 7.25 -1.24
N ILE A 125 9.23 8.07 -0.40
CA ILE A 125 7.79 8.34 -0.49
C ILE A 125 7.45 9.10 -1.80
N LYS A 126 8.28 10.08 -2.22
CA LYS A 126 8.10 10.74 -3.53
C LYS A 126 8.16 9.75 -4.68
N LYS A 127 9.18 8.89 -4.70
CA LYS A 127 9.35 7.83 -5.71
C LYS A 127 8.16 6.87 -5.75
N ALA A 128 7.73 6.39 -4.58
CA ALA A 128 6.58 5.50 -4.44
C ALA A 128 5.29 6.12 -4.99
N ARG A 129 4.99 7.38 -4.61
CA ARG A 129 3.81 8.09 -5.10
C ARG A 129 3.87 8.33 -6.62
N LYS A 130 5.01 8.79 -7.14
CA LYS A 130 5.18 9.03 -8.58
C LYS A 130 4.98 7.77 -9.40
N LEU A 131 5.57 6.64 -8.98
CA LEU A 131 5.38 5.36 -9.65
C LEU A 131 3.90 4.94 -9.65
N LEU A 132 3.21 5.05 -8.52
CA LEU A 132 1.79 4.72 -8.44
C LEU A 132 0.93 5.62 -9.33
N LEU A 133 1.25 6.92 -9.40
CA LEU A 133 0.61 7.85 -10.32
C LEU A 133 0.82 7.41 -11.77
N ASP A 134 2.06 7.14 -12.18
CA ASP A 134 2.40 6.74 -13.54
C ASP A 134 1.66 5.46 -13.96
N LEU A 135 1.59 4.46 -13.07
CA LEU A 135 0.83 3.24 -13.32
C LEU A 135 -0.67 3.52 -13.51
N ALA A 136 -1.25 4.35 -12.65
CA ALA A 136 -2.66 4.73 -12.75
C ALA A 136 -2.94 5.55 -14.02
N GLU A 137 -2.04 6.44 -14.43
CA GLU A 137 -2.13 7.19 -15.69
C GLU A 137 -2.04 6.29 -16.91
N MET A 138 -1.31 5.18 -16.84
CA MET A 138 -1.29 4.18 -17.90
C MET A 138 -2.59 3.36 -17.95
N GLY A 139 -3.40 3.36 -16.88
CA GLY A 139 -4.59 2.52 -16.73
C GLY A 139 -4.33 1.19 -16.03
N MET A 140 -3.18 1.05 -15.35
CA MET A 140 -2.81 -0.12 -14.56
C MET A 140 -3.16 0.11 -13.08
N PRO A 141 -4.16 -0.59 -12.52
CA PRO A 141 -4.43 -0.50 -11.10
C PRO A 141 -3.32 -1.14 -10.26
N ALA A 142 -3.04 -0.55 -9.09
CA ALA A 142 -2.01 -1.00 -8.18
C ALA A 142 -2.59 -1.66 -6.92
N GLY A 143 -1.98 -2.78 -6.51
CA GLY A 143 -2.23 -3.48 -5.27
C GLY A 143 -1.05 -3.39 -4.31
N HIS A 144 -1.28 -3.00 -3.06
CA HIS A 144 -0.23 -2.72 -2.07
C HIS A 144 -0.50 -3.41 -0.72
N GLU A 145 0.55 -3.69 0.06
CA GLU A 145 0.45 -4.22 1.43
C GLU A 145 0.74 -3.11 2.44
N TYR A 146 -0.19 -2.85 3.36
CA TYR A 146 -0.04 -1.83 4.38
C TYR A 146 0.64 -2.41 5.62
N LEU A 147 1.84 -1.90 5.93
CA LEU A 147 2.69 -2.39 7.02
C LEU A 147 2.68 -1.48 8.27
N ASP A 148 2.12 -0.28 8.14
CA ASP A 148 2.05 0.73 9.20
C ASP A 148 0.80 1.62 9.03
N LEU A 149 0.55 2.49 10.00
CA LEU A 149 -0.67 3.32 10.09
C LEU A 149 -0.50 4.74 9.52
N ILE A 150 0.69 5.07 9.02
CA ILE A 150 1.11 6.43 8.60
C ILE A 150 1.29 6.49 7.08
N SER A 151 2.02 5.55 6.48
CA SER A 151 2.26 5.47 5.04
C SER A 151 0.99 5.50 4.18
N PRO A 152 -0.18 4.96 4.58
CA PRO A 152 -1.41 5.12 3.81
C PRO A 152 -1.75 6.58 3.50
N GLN A 153 -1.38 7.53 4.38
CA GLN A 153 -1.71 8.93 4.18
C GLN A 153 -1.03 9.55 2.96
N TYR A 154 0.06 8.96 2.48
CA TYR A 154 0.86 9.46 1.36
C TYR A 154 0.48 8.85 0.00
N ILE A 155 -0.07 7.63 -0.01
CA ILE A 155 -0.22 6.84 -1.23
C ILE A 155 -1.57 6.16 -1.41
N ALA A 156 -2.40 6.04 -0.36
CA ALA A 156 -3.61 5.20 -0.41
C ALA A 156 -4.66 5.70 -1.41
N ASP A 157 -4.63 6.98 -1.80
CA ASP A 157 -5.46 7.55 -2.86
C ASP A 157 -5.19 6.92 -4.24
N LEU A 158 -3.99 6.38 -4.46
CA LEU A 158 -3.58 5.71 -5.69
C LEU A 158 -3.70 4.17 -5.67
N ILE A 159 -4.17 3.59 -4.56
CA ILE A 159 -4.25 2.13 -4.39
C ILE A 159 -5.64 1.60 -4.74
N SER A 160 -5.72 0.60 -5.61
CA SER A 160 -6.98 -0.05 -6.01
C SER A 160 -7.32 -1.27 -5.15
N TRP A 161 -6.32 -1.93 -4.56
CA TRP A 161 -6.50 -3.09 -3.67
C TRP A 161 -5.45 -3.12 -2.55
N GLY A 162 -5.87 -3.41 -1.33
CA GLY A 162 -5.00 -3.50 -0.14
C GLY A 162 -4.79 -4.92 0.34
N ALA A 163 -3.60 -5.20 0.88
CA ALA A 163 -3.33 -6.41 1.66
C ALA A 163 -2.97 -6.06 3.11
N ILE A 164 -3.46 -6.89 4.03
CA ILE A 164 -2.91 -7.03 5.38
C ILE A 164 -2.20 -8.39 5.45
N GLY A 165 -0.93 -8.35 5.83
CA GLY A 165 -0.03 -9.50 5.81
C GLY A 165 -0.32 -10.53 6.89
N ALA A 166 0.18 -11.76 6.72
CA ALA A 166 -0.03 -12.86 7.67
C ALA A 166 0.44 -12.54 9.10
N ARG A 167 1.45 -11.67 9.25
CA ARG A 167 2.00 -11.23 10.54
C ARG A 167 1.25 -10.06 11.17
N THR A 168 0.34 -9.42 10.43
CA THR A 168 -0.42 -8.25 10.88
C THR A 168 -1.93 -8.45 10.81
N THR A 169 -2.43 -9.54 10.21
CA THR A 169 -3.86 -9.90 10.20
C THR A 169 -4.46 -10.00 11.60
N GLU A 170 -3.69 -10.44 12.59
CA GLU A 170 -4.13 -10.52 13.99
C GLU A 170 -4.01 -9.20 14.75
N SER A 171 -3.24 -8.23 14.22
CA SER A 171 -3.05 -6.93 14.86
C SER A 171 -4.35 -6.12 14.83
N GLN A 172 -4.83 -5.74 16.01
CA GLN A 172 -6.01 -4.88 16.15
C GLN A 172 -5.86 -3.58 15.35
N SER A 173 -4.76 -2.84 15.49
CA SER A 173 -4.57 -1.58 14.78
C SER A 173 -4.56 -1.71 13.26
N HIS A 174 -4.13 -2.86 12.71
CA HIS A 174 -4.21 -3.10 11.27
C HIS A 174 -5.64 -3.45 10.82
N ARG A 175 -6.45 -4.09 11.66
CA ARG A 175 -7.89 -4.31 11.41
C ARG A 175 -8.65 -2.98 11.46
N GLU A 176 -8.32 -2.14 12.44
CA GLU A 176 -8.87 -0.78 12.57
C GLU A 176 -8.50 0.06 11.35
N LEU A 177 -7.23 0.07 10.93
CA LEU A 177 -6.79 0.71 9.68
C LEU A 177 -7.61 0.20 8.49
N ALA A 178 -7.74 -1.11 8.33
CA ALA A 178 -8.46 -1.71 7.22
C ALA A 178 -9.93 -1.31 7.16
N SER A 179 -10.56 -1.00 8.29
CA SER A 179 -11.93 -0.47 8.33
C SER A 179 -12.06 0.94 7.72
N GLY A 180 -10.96 1.70 7.70
CA GLY A 180 -10.88 3.04 7.13
C GLY A 180 -10.25 3.14 5.74
N LEU A 181 -9.71 2.04 5.19
CA LEU A 181 -9.10 2.05 3.86
C LEU A 181 -10.16 2.19 2.76
N SER A 182 -9.92 3.10 1.81
CA SER A 182 -10.87 3.36 0.71
C SER A 182 -10.89 2.29 -0.38
N CYS A 183 -9.97 1.32 -0.36
CA CYS A 183 -9.89 0.22 -1.32
C CYS A 183 -10.38 -1.09 -0.68
N PRO A 184 -10.86 -2.07 -1.47
CA PRO A 184 -11.06 -3.43 -0.98
C PRO A 184 -9.77 -4.02 -0.38
N VAL A 185 -9.89 -4.77 0.71
CA VAL A 185 -8.75 -5.31 1.48
C VAL A 185 -8.81 -6.84 1.54
N GLY A 186 -7.68 -7.50 1.30
CA GLY A 186 -7.48 -8.92 1.57
C GLY A 186 -6.64 -9.14 2.84
N PHE A 187 -7.13 -10.00 3.74
CA PHE A 187 -6.38 -10.47 4.90
C PHE A 187 -5.78 -11.84 4.60
N LYS A 188 -4.46 -12.00 4.77
CA LYS A 188 -3.82 -13.31 4.68
C LYS A 188 -4.12 -14.16 5.92
N ASN A 189 -4.20 -15.48 5.75
CA ASN A 189 -4.19 -16.44 6.86
C ASN A 189 -2.88 -16.34 7.67
N GLY A 190 -2.88 -16.93 8.87
CA GLY A 190 -1.72 -16.97 9.76
C GLY A 190 -0.54 -17.69 9.13
N THR A 191 0.67 -17.42 9.62
CA THR A 191 1.90 -18.07 9.12
C THR A 191 1.92 -19.59 9.37
N ASP A 192 1.08 -20.08 10.27
CA ASP A 192 0.81 -21.48 10.57
C ASP A 192 -0.27 -22.12 9.67
N GLY A 193 -0.91 -21.33 8.80
CA GLY A 193 -1.99 -21.78 7.92
C GLY A 193 -3.40 -21.53 8.48
N GLY A 194 -3.54 -21.04 9.71
CA GLY A 194 -4.84 -20.81 10.34
C GLY A 194 -5.67 -19.74 9.63
N ILE A 195 -6.88 -20.09 9.18
CA ILE A 195 -7.77 -19.15 8.45
C ILE A 195 -8.64 -18.30 9.38
N GLN A 196 -8.84 -18.72 10.64
CA GLN A 196 -9.77 -18.06 11.56
C GLN A 196 -9.40 -16.59 11.80
N ILE A 197 -8.12 -16.29 11.95
CA ILE A 197 -7.64 -14.91 12.17
C ILE A 197 -8.02 -13.97 11.01
N ALA A 198 -8.08 -14.47 9.78
CA ALA A 198 -8.46 -13.70 8.61
C ALA A 198 -9.98 -13.49 8.57
N ILE A 199 -10.77 -14.50 8.95
CA ILE A 199 -12.23 -14.39 9.10
C ILE A 199 -12.58 -13.34 10.16
N ASP A 200 -11.92 -13.38 11.32
CA ASP A 200 -12.15 -12.42 12.40
C ASP A 200 -11.71 -11.02 12.01
N ALA A 201 -10.63 -10.89 11.24
CA ALA A 201 -10.19 -9.62 10.69
C ALA A 201 -11.22 -9.02 9.71
N ILE A 202 -11.82 -9.83 8.84
CA ILE A 202 -12.90 -9.38 7.94
C ILE A 202 -14.09 -8.85 8.75
N LYS A 203 -14.52 -9.59 9.78
CA LYS A 203 -15.63 -9.16 10.67
C LYS A 203 -15.29 -7.89 11.44
N SER A 204 -14.05 -7.76 11.92
CA SER A 204 -13.60 -6.57 12.64
C SER A 204 -13.58 -5.37 11.71
N ALA A 205 -12.97 -5.48 10.53
CA ALA A 205 -12.82 -4.39 9.58
C ALA A 205 -14.15 -3.92 8.97
N SER A 206 -15.22 -4.73 9.03
CA SER A 206 -16.56 -4.32 8.59
C SER A 206 -17.31 -3.43 9.58
N ASN A 207 -16.69 -3.07 10.71
CA ASN A 207 -17.29 -2.23 11.76
C ASN A 207 -16.51 -0.91 11.95
N PRO A 208 -17.14 0.15 12.48
CA PRO A 208 -16.44 1.40 12.79
C PRO A 208 -15.40 1.25 13.91
N HIS A 209 -14.26 1.93 13.76
CA HIS A 209 -13.16 1.95 14.74
C HIS A 209 -12.56 3.35 14.91
N ASN A 210 -11.69 3.50 15.91
CA ASN A 210 -10.82 4.66 16.07
C ASN A 210 -9.36 4.15 16.17
N PHE A 211 -8.44 4.79 15.46
CA PHE A 211 -7.00 4.47 15.56
C PHE A 211 -6.17 5.74 15.42
N LEU A 212 -4.93 5.70 15.91
CA LEU A 212 -4.00 6.82 15.83
C LEU A 212 -3.27 6.82 14.48
N SER A 213 -3.23 7.99 13.85
CA SER A 213 -2.54 8.25 12.59
C SER A 213 -2.16 9.74 12.51
N VAL A 214 -1.65 10.19 11.37
CA VAL A 214 -1.28 11.59 11.09
C VAL A 214 -2.33 12.26 10.21
N LYS A 215 -2.52 13.57 10.37
CA LYS A 215 -3.40 14.32 9.46
C LYS A 215 -2.65 14.56 8.14
N LYS A 216 -3.36 14.99 7.09
CA LYS A 216 -2.67 15.36 5.84
C LYS A 216 -1.67 16.51 6.05
N GLY A 217 -1.91 17.40 7.02
CA GLY A 217 -0.97 18.47 7.37
C GLY A 217 0.24 18.05 8.21
N GLY A 218 0.38 16.76 8.57
CA GLY A 218 1.27 16.29 9.64
C GLY A 218 0.48 16.16 10.94
#